data_AF-A0A8J6HRJ8-F1
#
_entry.id   AF-A0A8J6HRJ8-F1
#
_cell.length_a   1.000
_cell.length_b   1.000
_cell.length_c   1.000
_cell.angle_alpha   90.00
_cell.angle_beta   90.00
_cell.angle_gamma   90.00
#
_symmetry.space_group_name_H-M   'P 1'
#
loop_
_entity.id
_entity.type
_entity.pdbx_description
1 polymer ?
#
loop_
_entity_poly.entity_id
_entity_poly.type
_entity_poly.pdbx_seq_one_letter_code
_entity_poly.pdbx_strand_id
1 'polypeptide(L)'
;MHHLTATARSYCAIVASDLKIPPTLLLLLSKLCLDFRNGSVSFLLSQTDEVFQINPKQNVALTNENEISMTMQESAQELLNSYVRIQGLNVSQMLRKSVETRDWLHTIEPRTVRAVMKRVVEDISAIDATVALLYEDQGNNTEHSSDSSRKTHSISVSRHQYRSNWSSLTPNHLDSTLVSNMHKLFSERIEIFSTVEFNKVSILTGIIKISLKTFMECVRLKTFSKYGLQQIQVDTHYLQLYLWRFVADEK
;
A
#
# COMPACT_ATOMS: atom_id res chain seq x y z
N MET A 1 3.04 18.98 -20.91
CA MET A 1 2.93 18.56 -19.49
C MET A 1 1.49 18.42 -19.03
N HIS A 2 0.62 19.43 -19.22
CA HIS A 2 -0.81 19.33 -18.84
C HIS A 2 -1.58 18.15 -19.48
N HIS A 3 -1.30 17.80 -20.74
CA HIS A 3 -1.90 16.63 -21.38
C HIS A 3 -1.51 15.30 -20.70
N LEU A 4 -0.25 15.20 -20.22
CA LEU A 4 0.23 14.02 -19.51
C LEU A 4 -0.53 13.83 -18.20
N THR A 5 -0.65 14.90 -17.40
CA THR A 5 -1.43 14.87 -16.15
C THR A 5 -2.91 14.62 -16.39
N ALA A 6 -3.50 15.19 -17.44
CA ALA A 6 -4.89 14.96 -17.80
C ALA A 6 -5.14 13.49 -18.22
N THR A 7 -4.24 12.92 -19.01
CA THR A 7 -4.32 11.52 -19.43
C THR A 7 -4.15 10.59 -18.22
N ALA A 8 -3.18 10.87 -17.35
CA ALA A 8 -2.96 10.09 -16.13
C ALA A 8 -4.18 10.13 -15.20
N ARG A 9 -4.74 11.32 -14.94
CA ARG A 9 -5.96 11.52 -14.15
C ARG A 9 -7.19 10.85 -14.77
N SER A 10 -7.26 10.72 -16.09
CA SER A 10 -8.39 10.03 -16.74
C SER A 10 -8.52 8.57 -16.29
N TYR A 11 -7.41 7.90 -15.98
CA TYR A 11 -7.43 6.55 -15.40
C TYR A 11 -8.07 6.50 -14.01
N CYS A 12 -8.02 7.57 -13.21
CA CYS A 12 -8.75 7.63 -11.94
C CYS A 12 -10.27 7.70 -12.17
N ALA A 13 -10.72 8.44 -13.18
CA ALA A 13 -12.13 8.59 -13.52
C ALA A 13 -12.74 7.33 -14.15
N ILE A 14 -11.94 6.58 -14.92
CA ILE A 14 -12.34 5.31 -15.52
C ILE A 14 -12.60 4.22 -14.47
N VAL A 15 -12.13 4.37 -13.22
CA VAL A 15 -12.53 3.47 -12.11
C VAL A 15 -14.04 3.50 -11.85
N ALA A 16 -14.76 4.53 -12.30
CA ALA A 16 -16.21 4.62 -12.25
C ALA A 16 -16.92 3.95 -13.44
N SER A 17 -16.20 3.61 -14.51
CA SER A 17 -16.70 2.80 -15.64
C SER A 17 -16.19 1.36 -15.51
N ASP A 18 -16.93 0.37 -16.03
CA ASP A 18 -16.63 -1.07 -15.88
C ASP A 18 -15.27 -1.55 -16.46
N LEU A 19 -14.39 -0.65 -16.89
CA LEU A 19 -13.04 -0.97 -17.33
C LEU A 19 -12.13 -1.26 -16.12
N LYS A 20 -11.65 -2.51 -16.04
CA LYS A 20 -10.65 -2.91 -15.05
C LYS A 20 -9.27 -2.35 -15.38
N ILE A 21 -8.90 -1.26 -14.74
CA ILE A 21 -7.53 -0.72 -14.81
C ILE A 21 -6.62 -1.55 -13.89
N PRO A 22 -5.46 -2.03 -14.39
CA PRO A 22 -4.47 -2.69 -13.53
C PRO A 22 -3.98 -1.74 -12.43
N PRO A 23 -4.09 -2.08 -11.13
CA PRO A 23 -3.67 -1.20 -10.05
C PRO A 23 -2.21 -0.77 -10.16
N THR A 24 -1.33 -1.66 -10.64
CA THR A 24 0.10 -1.36 -10.85
C THR A 24 0.33 -0.21 -11.82
N LEU A 25 -0.55 0.01 -12.80
CA LEU A 25 -0.46 1.15 -13.71
C LEU A 25 -0.69 2.47 -12.95
N LEU A 26 -1.68 2.52 -12.06
CA LEU A 26 -1.95 3.71 -11.23
C LEU A 26 -0.76 4.04 -10.32
N LEU A 27 -0.16 3.00 -9.72
CA LEU A 27 1.01 3.15 -8.87
C LEU A 27 2.22 3.68 -9.66
N LEU A 28 2.46 3.13 -10.86
CA LEU A 28 3.55 3.57 -11.74
C LEU A 28 3.35 5.01 -12.21
N LEU A 29 2.13 5.37 -12.65
CA LEU A 29 1.82 6.73 -13.08
C LEU A 29 1.93 7.72 -11.93
N SER A 30 1.55 7.33 -10.70
CA SER A 30 1.72 8.17 -9.51
C SER A 30 3.20 8.47 -9.28
N LYS A 31 4.06 7.45 -9.32
CA LYS A 31 5.51 7.60 -9.14
C LYS A 31 6.13 8.44 -10.26
N LEU A 32 5.71 8.21 -11.51
CA LEU A 32 6.13 9.01 -12.66
C LEU A 32 5.83 10.51 -12.45
N CYS A 33 4.60 10.85 -12.03
CA CYS A 33 4.23 12.24 -11.77
C CYS A 33 5.09 12.88 -10.66
N LEU A 34 5.43 12.15 -9.60
CA LEU A 34 6.35 12.64 -8.56
C LEU A 34 7.76 12.89 -9.08
N ASP A 35 8.30 11.94 -9.84
CA ASP A 35 9.67 12.07 -10.37
C ASP A 35 9.75 13.23 -11.36
N PHE A 36 8.68 13.46 -12.13
CA PHE A 36 8.57 14.64 -12.97
C PHE A 36 8.60 15.94 -12.18
N ARG A 37 7.82 16.04 -11.10
CA ARG A 37 7.85 17.19 -10.20
C ARG A 37 9.24 17.43 -9.60
N ASN A 38 9.94 16.38 -9.19
CA ASN A 38 11.19 16.51 -8.43
C ASN A 38 12.40 16.92 -9.27
N GLY A 39 12.36 16.81 -10.60
CA GLY A 39 13.49 17.23 -11.43
C GLY A 39 13.20 17.38 -12.92
N SER A 40 12.32 16.55 -13.50
CA SER A 40 12.09 16.58 -14.94
C SER A 40 11.39 17.84 -15.43
N VAL A 41 10.50 18.45 -14.62
CA VAL A 41 9.86 19.72 -14.98
C VAL A 41 10.89 20.82 -15.14
N SER A 42 11.74 21.03 -14.12
CA SER A 42 12.81 22.03 -14.13
C SER A 42 13.77 21.81 -15.30
N PHE A 43 14.21 20.56 -15.48
CA PHE A 43 15.09 20.18 -16.59
C PHE A 43 14.47 20.49 -17.95
N LEU A 44 13.24 20.05 -18.22
CA LEU A 44 12.59 20.27 -19.51
C LEU A 44 12.33 21.74 -19.80
N LEU A 45 11.94 22.53 -18.79
CA LEU A 45 11.76 23.98 -18.94
C LEU A 45 13.10 24.65 -19.27
N SER A 46 14.17 24.34 -18.52
CA SER A 46 15.50 24.92 -18.77
C SER A 46 16.03 24.61 -20.17
N GLN A 47 15.85 23.38 -20.65
CA GLN A 47 16.25 22.97 -22.01
C GLN A 47 15.40 23.64 -23.09
N THR A 48 14.11 23.86 -22.82
CA THR A 48 13.22 24.58 -23.74
C THR A 48 13.65 26.05 -23.82
N ASP A 49 13.92 26.69 -22.69
CA ASP A 49 14.37 28.08 -22.65
C ASP A 49 15.70 28.27 -23.39
N GLU A 50 16.63 27.31 -23.23
CA GLU A 50 17.92 27.30 -23.93
C GLU A 50 17.75 27.16 -25.46
N VAL A 51 16.97 26.17 -25.91
CA VAL A 51 16.75 25.90 -27.34
C VAL A 51 16.06 27.06 -28.05
N PHE A 52 15.07 27.68 -27.39
CA PHE A 52 14.30 28.77 -27.97
C PHE A 52 14.85 30.16 -27.63
N GLN A 53 15.97 30.24 -26.90
CA GLN A 53 16.61 31.49 -26.45
C GLN A 53 15.61 32.42 -25.75
N ILE A 54 14.71 31.85 -24.94
CA ILE A 54 13.64 32.59 -24.29
C ILE A 54 14.24 33.47 -23.21
N ASN A 55 13.95 34.77 -23.27
CA ASN A 55 14.36 35.70 -22.23
C ASN A 55 13.23 35.83 -21.19
N PRO A 56 13.38 35.26 -19.98
CA PRO A 56 12.30 35.17 -18.99
C PRO A 56 11.82 36.55 -18.51
N LYS A 57 12.59 37.61 -18.73
CA LYS A 57 12.26 39.00 -18.38
C LYS A 57 11.28 39.68 -19.34
N GLN A 58 11.03 39.11 -20.52
CA GLN A 58 10.22 39.74 -21.57
C GLN A 58 8.85 39.09 -21.81
N ASN A 59 8.63 37.85 -21.36
CA ASN A 59 7.44 37.07 -21.70
C ASN A 59 6.62 36.69 -20.46
N VAL A 60 5.61 37.52 -20.15
CA VAL A 60 4.68 37.34 -19.02
C VAL A 60 3.75 36.11 -19.19
N ALA A 61 3.64 35.56 -20.40
CA ALA A 61 2.74 34.46 -20.74
C ALA A 61 3.38 33.06 -20.71
N LEU A 62 4.60 32.91 -20.16
CA LEU A 62 5.27 31.61 -20.08
C LEU A 62 4.64 30.72 -18.99
N THR A 63 4.63 29.41 -19.24
CA THR A 63 4.13 28.43 -18.27
C THR A 63 4.98 28.43 -17.01
N ASN A 64 4.36 28.57 -15.85
CA ASN A 64 5.06 28.64 -14.58
C ASN A 64 5.50 27.24 -14.11
N GLU A 65 6.78 27.08 -13.79
CA GLU A 65 7.34 25.84 -13.24
C GLU A 65 6.57 25.36 -12.00
N ASN A 66 6.18 26.28 -11.12
CA ASN A 66 5.42 25.97 -9.92
C ASN A 66 4.03 25.41 -10.27
N GLU A 67 3.38 25.94 -11.30
CA GLU A 67 2.06 25.48 -11.73
C GLU A 67 2.13 24.03 -12.26
N ILE A 68 3.11 23.73 -13.11
CA ILE A 68 3.30 22.37 -13.62
C ILE A 68 3.66 21.42 -12.47
N SER A 69 4.55 21.83 -11.57
CA SER A 69 4.99 21.03 -10.43
C SER A 69 3.83 20.70 -9.47
N MET A 70 2.97 21.69 -9.20
CA MET A 70 1.75 21.49 -8.42
C MET A 70 0.78 20.54 -9.13
N THR A 71 0.55 20.72 -10.43
CA THR A 71 -0.35 19.85 -11.22
C THR A 71 0.15 18.39 -11.22
N MET A 72 1.46 18.19 -11.31
CA MET A 72 2.10 16.87 -11.22
C MET A 72 1.91 16.25 -9.82
N GLN A 73 2.13 17.03 -8.76
CA GLN A 73 1.93 16.58 -7.38
C GLN A 73 0.50 16.11 -7.13
N GLU A 74 -0.48 16.91 -7.53
CA GLU A 74 -1.89 16.59 -7.34
C GLU A 74 -2.30 15.36 -8.14
N SER A 75 -1.83 15.27 -9.40
CA SER A 75 -2.09 14.09 -10.24
C SER A 75 -1.51 12.82 -9.61
N ALA A 76 -0.28 12.90 -9.08
CA ALA A 76 0.33 11.79 -8.34
C ALA A 76 -0.51 11.38 -7.13
N GLN A 77 -1.02 12.36 -6.36
CA GLN A 77 -1.82 12.09 -5.17
C GLN A 77 -3.15 11.43 -5.52
N GLU A 78 -3.86 11.90 -6.56
CA GLU A 78 -5.11 11.31 -7.03
C GLU A 78 -4.93 9.86 -7.49
N LEU A 79 -3.85 9.59 -8.24
CA LEU A 79 -3.48 8.25 -8.69
C LEU A 79 -3.17 7.32 -7.51
N LEU A 80 -2.41 7.79 -6.52
CA LEU A 80 -2.08 7.00 -5.34
C LEU A 80 -3.30 6.68 -4.48
N ASN A 81 -4.16 7.69 -4.26
CA ASN A 81 -5.41 7.51 -3.55
C ASN A 81 -6.32 6.50 -4.26
N SER A 82 -6.36 6.54 -5.60
CA SER A 82 -7.12 5.59 -6.41
C SER A 82 -6.54 4.17 -6.31
N TYR A 83 -5.21 4.03 -6.33
CA TYR A 83 -4.53 2.75 -6.11
C TYR A 83 -4.91 2.14 -4.75
N VAL A 84 -4.74 2.90 -3.66
CA VAL A 84 -5.06 2.46 -2.29
C VAL A 84 -6.53 2.06 -2.19
N ARG A 85 -7.43 2.85 -2.79
CA ARG A 85 -8.86 2.54 -2.80
C ARG A 85 -9.14 1.22 -3.53
N ILE A 86 -8.61 1.02 -4.74
CA ILE A 86 -8.86 -0.21 -5.52
C ILE A 86 -8.30 -1.44 -4.80
N GLN A 87 -7.06 -1.36 -4.30
CA GLN A 87 -6.46 -2.50 -3.59
C GLN A 87 -7.18 -2.79 -2.27
N GLY A 88 -7.53 -1.75 -1.50
CA GLY A 88 -8.34 -1.88 -0.31
C GLY A 88 -9.69 -2.55 -0.60
N LEU A 89 -10.37 -2.15 -1.69
CA LEU A 89 -11.63 -2.77 -2.11
C LEU A 89 -11.45 -4.24 -2.53
N ASN A 90 -10.39 -4.58 -3.26
CA ASN A 90 -10.12 -5.96 -3.66
C ASN A 90 -9.99 -6.89 -2.45
N VAL A 91 -9.22 -6.47 -1.44
CA VAL A 91 -9.05 -7.22 -0.19
C VAL A 91 -10.35 -7.26 0.62
N SER A 92 -11.04 -6.12 0.73
CA SER A 92 -12.35 -5.99 1.38
C SER A 92 -13.40 -6.95 0.81
N GLN A 93 -13.42 -7.18 -0.51
CA GLN A 93 -14.39 -8.08 -1.13
C GLN A 93 -14.21 -9.54 -0.68
N MET A 94 -12.97 -10.00 -0.49
CA MET A 94 -12.71 -11.34 0.05
C MET A 94 -13.23 -11.48 1.48
N LEU A 95 -12.92 -10.49 2.32
CA LEU A 95 -13.37 -10.44 3.72
C LEU A 95 -14.90 -10.42 3.80
N ARG A 96 -15.55 -9.54 3.03
CA ARG A 96 -17.01 -9.43 2.95
C ARG A 96 -17.66 -10.76 2.57
N LYS A 97 -17.27 -11.34 1.44
CA LYS A 97 -17.81 -12.62 0.97
C LYS A 97 -17.67 -13.71 2.04
N SER A 98 -16.49 -13.78 2.68
CA SER A 98 -16.24 -14.80 3.71
C SER A 98 -17.14 -14.70 4.95
N VAL A 99 -17.63 -13.49 5.25
CA VAL A 99 -18.55 -13.25 6.35
C VAL A 99 -19.99 -13.44 5.91
N GLU A 100 -20.33 -13.00 4.70
CA GLU A 100 -21.71 -13.04 4.20
C GLU A 100 -22.20 -14.46 3.90
N THR A 101 -21.34 -15.33 3.38
CA THR A 101 -21.74 -16.66 2.90
C THR A 101 -21.71 -17.75 3.98
N ARG A 102 -21.23 -17.44 5.19
CA ARG A 102 -21.10 -18.44 6.27
C ARG A 102 -22.33 -18.46 7.16
N ASP A 103 -22.76 -19.65 7.55
CA ASP A 103 -23.74 -19.84 8.62
C ASP A 103 -23.06 -19.68 9.99
N TRP A 104 -23.30 -18.53 10.62
CA TRP A 104 -22.72 -18.16 11.91
C TRP A 104 -23.46 -18.74 13.12
N LEU A 105 -24.67 -19.28 12.93
CA LEU A 105 -25.48 -19.87 13.99
C LEU A 105 -25.14 -21.35 14.19
N HIS A 106 -24.77 -22.06 13.13
CA HIS A 106 -24.41 -23.48 13.16
C HIS A 106 -22.91 -23.71 12.90
N THR A 107 -22.07 -22.91 13.55
CA THR A 107 -20.61 -23.03 13.41
C THR A 107 -20.06 -24.13 14.32
N ILE A 108 -19.12 -24.93 13.82
CA ILE A 108 -18.36 -25.90 14.63
C ILE A 108 -17.29 -25.20 15.48
N GLU A 109 -16.85 -25.85 16.56
CA GLU A 109 -15.79 -25.34 17.42
C GLU A 109 -14.51 -24.99 16.62
N PRO A 110 -14.00 -23.75 16.73
CA PRO A 110 -12.87 -23.30 15.93
C PRO A 110 -11.56 -23.92 16.43
N ARG A 111 -10.83 -24.61 15.55
CA ARG A 111 -9.49 -25.15 15.84
C ARG A 111 -8.37 -24.41 15.13
N THR A 112 -8.72 -23.68 14.08
CA THR A 112 -7.76 -23.00 13.20
C THR A 112 -8.35 -21.71 12.66
N VAL A 113 -7.48 -20.83 12.18
CA VAL A 113 -7.84 -19.61 11.47
C VAL A 113 -8.42 -19.97 10.09
N ARG A 114 -9.46 -19.26 9.65
CA ARG A 114 -10.04 -19.48 8.32
C ARG A 114 -9.04 -19.17 7.20
N ALA A 115 -9.04 -19.98 6.14
CA ALA A 115 -8.14 -19.84 5.00
C ALA A 115 -8.19 -18.44 4.35
N VAL A 116 -9.35 -17.78 4.34
CA VAL A 116 -9.49 -16.42 3.82
C VAL A 116 -8.58 -15.41 4.54
N MET A 117 -8.35 -15.56 5.85
CA MET A 117 -7.51 -14.63 6.59
C MET A 117 -6.04 -14.80 6.23
N LYS A 118 -5.62 -16.05 5.99
CA LYS A 118 -4.28 -16.35 5.47
C LYS A 118 -4.10 -15.73 4.08
N ARG A 119 -5.10 -15.91 3.21
CA ARG A 119 -5.12 -15.33 1.86
C ARG A 119 -5.03 -13.80 1.87
N VAL A 120 -5.73 -13.14 2.77
CA VAL A 120 -5.67 -11.67 2.95
C VAL A 120 -4.25 -11.22 3.32
N VAL A 121 -3.57 -11.93 4.23
CA VAL A 121 -2.19 -11.63 4.61
C VAL A 121 -1.22 -11.86 3.43
N GLU A 122 -1.41 -12.94 2.67
CA GLU A 122 -0.63 -13.19 1.45
C GLU A 122 -0.80 -12.09 0.41
N ASP A 123 -2.04 -11.64 0.17
CA ASP A 123 -2.33 -10.57 -0.80
C ASP A 123 -1.73 -9.24 -0.36
N ILE A 124 -1.82 -8.90 0.93
CA ILE A 124 -1.17 -7.70 1.46
C ILE A 124 0.35 -7.80 1.35
N SER A 125 0.94 -8.99 1.55
CA SER A 125 2.38 -9.20 1.37
C SER A 125 2.81 -9.03 -0.10
N ALA A 126 1.98 -9.47 -1.05
CA ALA A 126 2.24 -9.27 -2.48
C ALA A 126 2.11 -7.79 -2.89
N ILE A 127 1.15 -7.08 -2.29
CA ILE A 127 0.99 -5.63 -2.47
C ILE A 127 2.21 -4.90 -1.90
N ASP A 128 2.65 -5.23 -0.68
CA ASP A 128 3.85 -4.69 -0.03
C ASP A 128 5.09 -4.82 -0.93
N ALA A 129 5.36 -6.02 -1.44
CA ALA A 129 6.47 -6.25 -2.38
C ALA A 129 6.36 -5.38 -3.65
N THR A 130 5.15 -5.12 -4.15
CA THR A 130 4.93 -4.27 -5.32
C THR A 130 5.15 -2.78 -5.00
N VAL A 131 4.67 -2.33 -3.85
CA VAL A 131 4.80 -0.93 -3.40
C VAL A 131 6.25 -0.60 -3.05
N ALA A 132 6.98 -1.54 -2.45
CA ALA A 132 8.38 -1.40 -2.10
C ALA A 132 9.26 -1.05 -3.32
N LEU A 133 8.94 -1.58 -4.50
CA LEU A 133 9.68 -1.26 -5.74
C LEU A 133 9.67 0.24 -6.11
N LEU A 134 8.71 1.02 -5.63
CA LEU A 134 8.50 2.41 -6.06
C LEU A 134 8.49 3.43 -4.91
N TYR A 135 8.09 3.01 -3.70
CA TYR A 135 7.84 3.90 -2.55
C TYR A 135 8.55 3.44 -1.27
N GLU A 136 9.54 2.56 -1.38
CA GLU A 136 10.46 2.31 -0.27
C GLU A 136 11.43 3.49 -0.14
N ASP A 137 11.63 3.98 1.08
CA ASP A 137 12.52 5.08 1.36
C ASP A 137 13.95 4.69 0.94
N GLN A 138 14.47 5.35 -0.09
CA GLN A 138 15.87 5.24 -0.50
C GLN A 138 16.85 5.78 0.57
N GLY A 139 16.35 6.22 1.74
CA GLY A 139 17.10 6.91 2.79
C GLY A 139 17.73 6.02 3.87
N ASN A 140 17.41 4.71 3.96
CA ASN A 140 17.97 3.82 5.00
C ASN A 140 18.82 2.66 4.46
N ASN A 141 19.06 2.59 3.15
CA ASN A 141 20.21 1.86 2.64
C ASN A 141 21.46 2.72 2.87
N THR A 142 21.90 2.78 4.12
CA THR A 142 23.30 3.06 4.43
C THR A 142 24.15 2.24 3.48
N GLU A 143 24.96 2.95 2.71
CA GLU A 143 25.90 2.45 1.72
C GLU A 143 26.46 1.08 2.15
N HIS A 144 25.92 0.00 1.60
CA HIS A 144 26.63 -1.26 1.65
C HIS A 144 27.83 -1.05 0.72
N SER A 145 28.94 -0.75 1.35
CA SER A 145 30.18 -0.32 0.72
C SER A 145 30.48 -1.20 -0.48
N SER A 146 30.70 -0.54 -1.61
CA SER A 146 31.32 -1.15 -2.77
C SER A 146 32.76 -1.52 -2.40
N ASP A 147 32.99 -2.72 -1.88
CA ASP A 147 34.31 -3.34 -1.92
C ASP A 147 34.36 -4.34 -3.08
N SER A 148 34.91 -3.85 -4.19
CA SER A 148 35.31 -4.68 -5.32
C SER A 148 36.60 -5.43 -4.96
N SER A 149 36.47 -6.69 -4.57
CA SER A 149 37.62 -7.60 -4.46
C SER A 149 37.31 -9.00 -5.02
N ARG A 150 37.61 -9.13 -6.33
CA ARG A 150 38.08 -10.31 -7.08
C ARG A 150 38.02 -11.67 -6.36
N LYS A 151 37.20 -12.62 -6.86
CA LYS A 151 37.67 -13.93 -7.38
C LYS A 151 36.52 -14.89 -7.77
N THR A 152 36.58 -15.30 -9.05
CA THR A 152 36.33 -16.63 -9.62
C THR A 152 34.99 -17.37 -9.40
N HIS A 153 34.31 -17.57 -10.53
CA HIS A 153 33.35 -18.62 -10.87
C HIS A 153 33.28 -19.86 -9.97
N SER A 154 32.06 -20.21 -9.57
CA SER A 154 31.54 -21.58 -9.76
C SER A 154 30.02 -21.58 -9.81
N ILE A 155 29.50 -22.11 -10.92
CA ILE A 155 28.10 -22.37 -11.18
C ILE A 155 27.65 -23.51 -10.26
N SER A 156 26.71 -23.25 -9.34
CA SER A 156 25.96 -24.30 -8.65
C SER A 156 24.51 -23.88 -8.44
N VAL A 157 23.63 -24.39 -9.30
CA VAL A 157 22.19 -24.41 -9.11
C VAL A 157 21.86 -25.21 -7.86
N SER A 158 21.58 -24.52 -6.76
CA SER A 158 21.11 -25.12 -5.50
C SER A 158 19.73 -24.59 -5.12
N ARG A 159 18.78 -25.49 -5.31
CA ARG A 159 17.36 -25.49 -4.93
C ARG A 159 17.14 -24.83 -3.55
N HIS A 160 16.67 -23.58 -3.52
CA HIS A 160 16.27 -22.90 -2.29
C HIS A 160 14.95 -23.46 -1.78
N GLN A 161 15.03 -24.30 -0.76
CA GLN A 161 13.90 -24.66 0.09
C GLN A 161 13.47 -23.42 0.87
N TYR A 162 12.20 -23.02 0.69
CA TYR A 162 11.48 -22.18 1.65
C TYR A 162 11.49 -22.89 3.01
N ARG A 163 12.43 -22.52 3.89
CA ARG A 163 12.34 -22.82 5.32
C ARG A 163 11.77 -21.60 6.02
N SER A 164 10.49 -21.70 6.35
CA SER A 164 9.76 -20.78 7.21
C SER A 164 10.31 -20.85 8.63
N ASN A 165 10.98 -19.79 9.08
CA ASN A 165 11.32 -19.58 10.50
C ASN A 165 10.03 -19.27 11.29
N TRP A 166 9.31 -20.33 11.67
CA TRP A 166 8.01 -20.28 12.35
C TRP A 166 8.11 -20.39 13.89
N SER A 167 9.30 -20.45 14.48
CA SER A 167 9.45 -20.97 15.86
C SER A 167 10.07 -20.04 16.91
N SER A 168 10.13 -18.71 16.71
CA SER A 168 10.73 -17.79 17.70
C SER A 168 9.78 -16.77 18.35
N LEU A 169 8.48 -16.86 18.15
CA LEU A 169 7.50 -15.97 18.81
C LEU A 169 7.11 -16.51 20.21
N THR A 170 7.98 -16.30 21.20
CA THR A 170 7.63 -16.43 22.62
C THR A 170 6.99 -15.13 23.13
N PRO A 171 5.91 -15.14 23.94
CA PRO A 171 5.08 -13.96 24.20
C PRO A 171 5.60 -12.94 25.23
N ASN A 172 6.81 -13.11 25.79
CA ASN A 172 7.13 -12.50 27.08
C ASN A 172 7.75 -11.09 27.07
N HIS A 173 7.79 -10.38 25.93
CA HIS A 173 8.24 -8.98 25.93
C HIS A 173 7.69 -8.18 24.74
N LEU A 174 6.40 -8.28 24.45
CA LEU A 174 5.74 -7.29 23.59
C LEU A 174 5.56 -6.02 24.42
N ASP A 175 6.42 -5.02 24.16
CA ASP A 175 6.42 -3.72 24.83
C ASP A 175 4.99 -3.17 24.97
N SER A 176 4.64 -2.72 26.17
CA SER A 176 3.30 -2.21 26.52
C SER A 176 2.82 -1.07 25.60
N THR A 177 3.75 -0.36 24.95
CA THR A 177 3.50 0.69 23.95
C THR A 177 3.05 0.13 22.59
N LEU A 178 3.53 -1.06 22.23
CA LEU A 178 3.09 -1.79 21.05
C LEU A 178 1.64 -2.21 21.24
N VAL A 179 1.32 -2.78 22.42
CA VAL A 179 -0.05 -3.20 22.77
C VAL A 179 -1.02 -2.03 22.77
N SER A 180 -0.61 -0.83 23.21
CA SER A 180 -1.49 0.35 23.17
C SER A 180 -1.74 0.88 21.75
N ASN A 181 -0.73 0.88 20.87
CA ASN A 181 -0.91 1.27 19.47
C ASN A 181 -1.72 0.23 18.68
N MET A 182 -1.59 -1.05 19.03
CA MET A 182 -2.45 -2.13 18.50
C MET A 182 -3.92 -1.88 18.83
N HIS A 183 -4.24 -1.62 20.10
CA HIS A 183 -5.62 -1.33 20.48
C HIS A 183 -6.12 -0.08 19.75
N LYS A 184 -5.29 0.94 19.54
CA LYS A 184 -5.67 2.15 18.81
C LYS A 184 -6.08 1.87 17.36
N LEU A 185 -5.31 1.09 16.59
CA LEU A 185 -5.67 0.72 15.20
C LEU A 185 -7.00 -0.05 15.09
N PHE A 186 -7.32 -0.88 16.08
CA PHE A 186 -8.54 -1.72 16.09
C PHE A 186 -9.72 -1.12 16.88
N SER A 187 -9.49 -0.08 17.69
CA SER A 187 -10.50 0.52 18.59
C SER A 187 -10.82 1.98 18.29
N GLU A 188 -9.93 2.72 17.65
CA GLU A 188 -10.17 4.13 17.30
C GLU A 188 -11.26 4.22 16.22
N ARG A 189 -12.06 5.29 16.23
CA ARG A 189 -12.95 5.62 15.11
C ARG A 189 -12.08 5.91 13.90
N ILE A 190 -11.74 4.87 13.16
CA ILE A 190 -10.78 4.96 12.09
C ILE A 190 -11.33 5.94 11.04
N GLU A 191 -10.71 7.11 10.86
CA GLU A 191 -11.02 8.01 9.75
C GLU A 191 -10.55 7.33 8.45
N ILE A 192 -11.42 7.17 7.44
CA ILE A 192 -11.08 6.54 6.14
C ILE A 192 -10.22 7.47 5.29
N PHE A 193 -10.21 8.76 5.61
CA PHE A 193 -9.85 9.82 4.69
C PHE A 193 -8.62 10.62 5.13
N SER A 194 -7.70 10.01 5.89
CA SER A 194 -6.36 10.61 6.05
C SER A 194 -5.65 10.56 4.70
N THR A 195 -5.06 11.67 4.27
CA THR A 195 -4.28 11.75 3.03
C THR A 195 -3.17 10.70 3.03
N VAL A 196 -3.11 9.88 1.98
CA VAL A 196 -2.06 8.86 1.84
C VAL A 196 -0.76 9.55 1.46
N GLU A 197 0.22 9.53 2.36
CA GLU A 197 1.58 9.97 2.07
C GLU A 197 2.29 9.06 1.06
N PHE A 198 3.26 9.62 0.34
CA PHE A 198 4.06 8.95 -0.69
C PHE A 198 5.16 8.06 -0.10
N ASN A 199 4.80 7.17 0.83
CA ASN A 199 5.69 6.17 1.39
C ASN A 199 4.96 4.83 1.55
N LYS A 200 5.73 3.74 1.57
CA LYS A 200 5.23 2.37 1.65
C LYS A 200 4.29 2.15 2.85
N VAL A 201 4.69 2.60 4.03
CA VAL A 201 3.94 2.39 5.29
C VAL A 201 2.55 3.03 5.23
N SER A 202 2.46 4.27 4.78
CA SER A 202 1.21 5.02 4.61
C SER A 202 0.27 4.33 3.61
N ILE A 203 0.81 3.89 2.46
CA ILE A 203 0.04 3.19 1.42
C ILE A 203 -0.56 1.90 1.96
N LEU A 204 0.25 1.05 2.61
CA LEU A 204 -0.21 -0.21 3.18
C LEU A 204 -1.19 0.00 4.32
N THR A 205 -0.95 1.00 5.16
CA THR A 205 -1.86 1.40 6.24
C THR A 205 -3.23 1.79 5.69
N GLY A 206 -3.29 2.55 4.59
CA GLY A 206 -4.55 2.91 3.92
C GLY A 206 -5.33 1.68 3.44
N ILE A 207 -4.66 0.74 2.77
CA ILE A 207 -5.25 -0.51 2.26
C ILE A 207 -5.79 -1.38 3.41
N ILE A 208 -4.99 -1.53 4.47
CA ILE A 208 -5.36 -2.31 5.67
C ILE A 208 -6.55 -1.66 6.37
N LYS A 209 -6.56 -0.33 6.55
CA LYS A 209 -7.68 0.39 7.17
C LYS A 209 -8.99 0.18 6.42
N ILE A 210 -9.00 0.25 5.08
CA ILE A 210 -10.20 -0.01 4.26
C ILE A 210 -10.70 -1.46 4.46
N SER A 211 -9.78 -2.40 4.46
CA SER A 211 -10.05 -3.84 4.61
C SER A 211 -10.66 -4.17 5.97
N LEU A 212 -10.02 -3.69 7.06
CA LEU A 212 -10.46 -3.95 8.42
C LEU A 212 -11.79 -3.28 8.75
N LYS A 213 -12.04 -2.08 8.23
CA LYS A 213 -13.37 -1.44 8.34
C LYS A 213 -14.46 -2.25 7.71
N THR A 214 -14.21 -2.74 6.49
CA THR A 214 -15.20 -3.55 5.78
C THR A 214 -15.47 -4.83 6.56
N PHE A 215 -14.42 -5.49 7.05
CA PHE A 215 -14.56 -6.70 7.87
C PHE A 215 -15.36 -6.43 9.15
N MET A 216 -15.03 -5.38 9.90
CA MET A 216 -15.73 -4.98 11.12
C MET A 216 -17.21 -4.71 10.85
N GLU A 217 -17.54 -3.98 9.79
CA GLU A 217 -18.93 -3.70 9.43
C GLU A 217 -19.69 -4.97 9.02
N CYS A 218 -19.07 -5.83 8.20
CA CYS A 218 -19.68 -7.11 7.84
C CYS A 218 -19.93 -8.00 9.06
N VAL A 219 -19.03 -8.01 10.04
CA VAL A 219 -19.20 -8.73 11.31
C VAL A 219 -20.33 -8.10 12.13
N ARG A 220 -20.37 -6.77 12.27
CA ARG A 220 -21.40 -6.04 13.02
C ARG A 220 -22.83 -6.34 12.55
N LEU A 221 -23.00 -6.61 11.26
CA LEU A 221 -24.30 -6.92 10.63
C LEU A 221 -24.74 -8.39 10.79
N LYS A 222 -23.98 -9.23 11.47
CA LYS A 222 -24.27 -10.66 11.65
C LYS A 222 -24.59 -11.01 13.10
N THR A 223 -25.39 -12.04 13.27
CA THR A 223 -25.65 -12.69 14.56
C THR A 223 -24.78 -13.94 14.66
N PHE A 224 -24.13 -14.14 15.81
CA PHE A 224 -23.19 -15.24 16.01
C PHE A 224 -23.64 -16.20 17.11
N SER A 225 -23.43 -17.49 16.88
CA SER A 225 -23.36 -18.49 17.95
C SER A 225 -22.05 -18.34 18.76
N LYS A 226 -21.93 -19.09 19.87
CA LYS A 226 -20.69 -19.17 20.65
C LYS A 226 -19.47 -19.49 19.78
N TYR A 227 -19.56 -20.54 18.97
CA TYR A 227 -18.46 -20.96 18.10
C TYR A 227 -18.24 -20.02 16.91
N GLY A 228 -19.32 -19.39 16.41
CA GLY A 228 -19.22 -18.33 15.41
C GLY A 228 -18.40 -17.13 15.91
N LEU A 229 -18.68 -16.67 17.14
CA LEU A 229 -17.95 -15.57 17.76
C LEU A 229 -16.49 -15.95 18.05
N GLN A 230 -16.25 -17.14 18.59
CA GLN A 230 -14.89 -17.64 18.84
C GLN A 230 -14.06 -17.72 17.55
N GLN A 231 -14.67 -18.13 16.42
CA GLN A 231 -13.96 -18.13 15.14
C GLN A 231 -13.57 -16.71 14.69
N ILE A 232 -14.47 -15.73 14.85
CA ILE A 232 -14.15 -14.32 14.56
C ILE A 232 -13.02 -13.81 15.45
N GLN A 233 -12.98 -14.19 16.73
CA GLN A 233 -11.90 -13.82 17.65
C GLN A 233 -10.56 -14.40 17.19
N VAL A 234 -10.52 -15.70 16.85
CA VAL A 234 -9.32 -16.37 16.33
C VAL A 234 -8.82 -15.71 15.04
N ASP A 235 -9.73 -15.39 14.11
CA ASP A 235 -9.40 -14.73 12.86
C ASP A 235 -8.89 -13.30 13.06
N THR A 236 -9.54 -12.54 13.94
CA THR A 236 -9.15 -11.15 14.24
C THR A 236 -7.78 -11.10 14.87
N HIS A 237 -7.51 -12.00 15.82
CA HIS A 237 -6.21 -12.11 16.45
C HIS A 237 -5.11 -12.48 15.44
N TYR A 238 -5.41 -13.40 14.52
CA TYR A 238 -4.49 -13.70 13.42
C TYR A 238 -4.22 -12.47 12.55
N LEU A 239 -5.25 -11.76 12.09
CA LEU A 239 -5.03 -10.54 11.30
C LEU A 239 -4.21 -9.50 12.07
N GLN A 240 -4.47 -9.30 13.35
CA GLN A 240 -3.70 -8.39 14.21
C GLN A 240 -2.22 -8.76 14.25
N LEU A 241 -1.89 -10.03 14.50
CA LEU A 241 -0.50 -10.50 14.62
C LEU A 241 0.30 -10.29 13.32
N TYR A 242 -0.35 -10.40 12.16
CA TYR A 242 0.34 -10.37 10.87
C TYR A 242 0.29 -9.01 10.19
N LEU A 243 -0.85 -8.29 10.24
CA LEU A 243 -1.00 -7.03 9.52
C LEU A 243 -0.20 -5.89 10.14
N TRP A 244 0.11 -5.98 11.43
CA TRP A 244 0.90 -4.98 12.14
C TRP A 244 2.28 -4.73 11.52
N ARG A 245 2.92 -5.78 10.97
CA ARG A 245 4.27 -5.67 10.37
C ARG A 245 4.35 -4.67 9.21
N PHE A 246 3.21 -4.34 8.59
CA PHE A 246 3.12 -3.43 7.46
C PHE A 246 2.79 -1.99 7.86
N VAL A 247 2.46 -1.77 9.14
CA VAL A 247 1.93 -0.50 9.68
C VAL A 247 2.82 0.05 10.80
N ALA A 248 3.66 -0.78 11.40
CA ALA A 248 4.70 -0.32 12.31
C ALA A 248 5.81 0.35 11.51
N ASP A 249 6.13 1.61 11.85
CA ASP A 249 7.38 2.25 11.41
C ASP A 249 8.56 1.32 11.68
N GLU A 250 9.43 1.16 10.68
CA GLU A 250 10.81 0.76 10.96
C GLU A 250 11.41 1.83 11.87
N LYS A 251 11.95 1.38 13.00
CA LYS A 251 12.55 2.21 14.06
C LYS A 251 13.67 3.11 13.55
#